data_AF-A0A3D3W5T5-F1
#
_entry.id   AF-A0A3D3W5T5-F1
#
_cell.length_a   1.000
_cell.length_b   1.000
_cell.length_c   1.000
_cell.angle_alpha   90.00
_cell.angle_beta   90.00
_cell.angle_gamma   90.00
#
_symmetry.space_group_name_H-M   'P 1'
#
loop_
_entity.id
_entity.type
_entity.pdbx_description
1 polymer ?
#
loop_
_entity_poly.entity_id
_entity_poly.type
_entity_poly.pdbx_seq_one_letter_code
_entity_poly.pdbx_strand_id
1 'polypeptide(L)'
;APFQWDDVGSWLSLPRLNGSDAQGNTTDGLFAGVDTQGCIVRTSDDHLVATLGLRNLIIVHTPDATLVADAAQSERIKQLLDLLTEQQLQQYL
;
A
#
# COMPACT_ATOMS: atom_id res chain seq x y z
N ALA A 1 -13.25 -3.17 9.03
CA ALA A 1 -12.35 -2.95 10.18
C ALA A 1 -11.36 -1.87 9.77
N PRO A 2 -10.88 -1.01 10.69
CA PRO A 2 -9.75 -0.13 10.39
C PRO A 2 -8.56 -0.99 9.95
N PHE A 3 -7.88 -0.58 8.89
CA PHE A 3 -6.81 -1.35 8.25
C PHE A 3 -5.55 -1.29 9.11
N GLN A 4 -4.97 -2.45 9.40
CA GLN A 4 -3.74 -2.55 10.17
C GLN A 4 -2.55 -2.80 9.24
N TRP A 5 -1.44 -2.15 9.55
CA TRP A 5 -0.24 -2.18 8.71
C TRP A 5 0.51 -3.52 8.78
N ASP A 6 0.14 -4.39 9.71
CA ASP A 6 0.74 -5.71 9.91
C ASP A 6 0.19 -6.79 8.95
N ASP A 7 -0.92 -6.53 8.23
CA ASP A 7 -1.54 -7.47 7.29
C ASP A 7 -0.94 -7.39 5.87
N VAL A 8 0.39 -7.39 5.80
CA VAL A 8 1.16 -7.37 4.55
C VAL A 8 0.79 -8.54 3.64
N GLY A 9 0.49 -9.71 4.23
CA GLY A 9 0.09 -10.91 3.50
C GLY A 9 -1.20 -10.71 2.71
N SER A 10 -2.13 -9.92 3.23
CA SER A 10 -3.37 -9.55 2.54
C SER A 10 -3.11 -8.67 1.31
N TRP A 11 -2.21 -7.70 1.37
CA TRP A 11 -1.91 -6.85 0.21
C TRP A 11 -1.21 -7.61 -0.92
N LEU A 12 -0.24 -8.47 -0.58
CA LEU A 12 0.42 -9.34 -1.56
C LEU A 12 -0.53 -10.39 -2.18
N SER A 13 -1.70 -10.58 -1.59
CA SER A 13 -2.77 -11.42 -2.14
C SER A 13 -3.74 -10.68 -3.05
N LEU A 14 -3.82 -9.34 -2.96
CA LEU A 14 -4.73 -8.53 -3.76
C LEU A 14 -4.63 -8.80 -5.27
N PRO A 15 -3.43 -8.94 -5.88
CA PRO A 15 -3.35 -9.22 -7.32
C PRO A 15 -4.07 -10.51 -7.71
N ARG A 16 -4.12 -11.51 -6.81
CA ARG A 16 -4.82 -12.77 -7.05
C ARG A 16 -6.34 -12.64 -6.93
N LEU A 17 -6.81 -11.70 -6.12
CA LEU A 17 -8.23 -11.51 -5.82
C LEU A 17 -8.90 -10.51 -6.77
N ASN A 18 -8.24 -9.38 -7.02
CA ASN A 18 -8.78 -8.26 -7.77
C ASN A 18 -8.28 -8.23 -9.23
N GLY A 19 -7.29 -9.06 -9.55
CA GLY A 19 -6.58 -8.98 -10.83
C GLY A 19 -5.68 -7.76 -10.92
N SER A 20 -5.13 -7.52 -12.11
CA SER A 20 -4.27 -6.38 -12.37
C SER A 20 -4.60 -5.76 -13.73
N ASP A 21 -4.28 -4.47 -13.88
CA ASP A 21 -4.39 -3.76 -15.14
C ASP A 21 -3.32 -4.22 -16.15
N ALA A 22 -3.32 -3.60 -17.34
CA ALA A 22 -2.35 -3.92 -18.40
C ALA A 22 -0.88 -3.62 -18.04
N GLN A 23 -0.64 -2.78 -17.02
CA GLN A 23 0.67 -2.44 -16.50
C GLN A 23 1.03 -3.28 -15.25
N GLY A 24 0.20 -4.24 -14.88
CA GLY A 24 0.38 -5.10 -13.71
C GLY A 24 0.04 -4.41 -12.38
N ASN A 25 -0.61 -3.24 -12.41
CA ASN A 25 -1.04 -2.59 -11.17
C ASN A 25 -2.31 -3.26 -10.66
N THR A 26 -2.37 -3.45 -9.35
CA THR A 26 -3.57 -3.88 -8.65
C THR A 26 -4.09 -2.74 -7.81
N THR A 27 -5.37 -2.40 -7.98
CA THR A 27 -5.98 -1.25 -7.32
C THR A 27 -7.23 -1.66 -6.56
N ASP A 28 -7.38 -1.15 -5.34
CA ASP A 28 -8.61 -1.20 -4.55
C ASP A 28 -8.91 0.23 -4.08
N GLY A 29 -9.84 0.91 -4.77
CA GLY A 29 -10.18 2.33 -4.55
C GLY A 29 -9.78 3.26 -5.71
N LEU A 30 -9.88 4.58 -5.47
CA LEU A 30 -9.70 5.62 -6.48
C LEU A 30 -8.22 5.86 -6.83
N PHE A 31 -7.81 5.48 -8.05
CA PHE A 31 -6.41 5.52 -8.50
C PHE A 31 -6.25 6.17 -9.88
N ALA A 32 -5.16 6.92 -10.06
CA ALA A 32 -4.67 7.39 -11.36
C ALA A 32 -3.14 7.27 -11.45
N GLY A 33 -2.64 6.54 -12.45
CA GLY A 33 -1.20 6.34 -12.63
C GLY A 33 -0.73 6.69 -14.04
N VAL A 34 0.40 7.40 -14.12
CA VAL A 34 1.16 7.59 -15.37
C VAL A 34 2.49 6.87 -15.21
N ASP A 35 2.88 6.07 -16.20
CA ASP A 35 4.11 5.26 -16.18
C ASP A 35 4.30 4.47 -14.87
N THR A 36 3.20 3.91 -14.34
CA THR A 36 3.18 3.16 -13.08
C THR A 36 2.98 1.69 -13.36
N GLN A 37 3.87 0.82 -12.85
CA GLN A 37 3.89 -0.60 -13.22
C GLN A 37 4.10 -1.51 -12.01
N GLY A 38 3.32 -2.58 -11.94
CA GLY A 38 3.44 -3.58 -10.88
C GLY A 38 3.15 -3.06 -9.47
N CYS A 39 2.43 -1.94 -9.33
CA CYS A 39 2.13 -1.36 -8.02
C CYS A 39 0.83 -1.94 -7.45
N ILE A 40 0.78 -2.12 -6.13
CA ILE A 40 -0.43 -2.43 -5.38
C ILE A 40 -0.87 -1.14 -4.71
N VAL A 41 -2.04 -0.63 -5.05
CA VAL A 41 -2.59 0.62 -4.51
C VAL A 41 -3.92 0.34 -3.83
N ARG A 42 -4.02 0.74 -2.57
CA ARG A 42 -5.25 0.64 -1.79
C ARG A 42 -5.60 1.99 -1.17
N THR A 43 -6.83 2.43 -1.35
CA THR A 43 -7.37 3.67 -0.80
C THR A 43 -8.90 3.57 -0.66
N SER A 44 -9.53 4.57 -0.07
CA SER A 44 -10.98 4.73 -0.07
C SER A 44 -11.46 5.32 -1.40
N ASP A 45 -12.74 5.13 -1.73
CA ASP A 45 -13.35 5.62 -2.98
C ASP A 45 -13.39 7.16 -3.09
N ASP A 46 -13.26 7.86 -1.96
CA ASP A 46 -13.25 9.32 -1.87
C ASP A 46 -11.86 9.95 -1.82
N HIS A 47 -10.80 9.14 -1.87
CA HIS A 47 -9.41 9.61 -1.82
C HIS A 47 -8.59 9.11 -3.01
N LEU A 48 -8.22 10.02 -3.90
CA LEU A 48 -7.40 9.72 -5.07
C LEU A 48 -5.93 9.50 -4.69
N VAL A 49 -5.41 8.32 -5.01
CA VAL A 49 -3.96 8.08 -5.07
C VAL A 49 -3.47 8.29 -6.49
N ALA A 50 -2.60 9.28 -6.68
CA ALA A 50 -2.00 9.58 -7.98
C ALA A 50 -0.51 9.22 -8.01
N THR A 51 -0.06 8.49 -9.04
CA THR A 51 1.33 8.05 -9.17
C THR A 51 1.94 8.41 -10.52
N LEU A 52 3.26 8.65 -10.52
CA LEU A 52 4.03 8.99 -11.72
C LEU A 52 5.39 8.27 -11.70
N GLY A 53 5.65 7.45 -12.71
CA GLY A 53 6.96 6.82 -12.91
C GLY A 53 7.34 5.77 -11.85
N LEU A 54 6.37 5.22 -11.11
CA LEU A 54 6.62 4.30 -10.00
C LEU A 54 6.61 2.83 -10.45
N ARG A 55 7.40 1.99 -9.79
CA ARG A 55 7.49 0.56 -10.09
C ARG A 55 7.52 -0.27 -8.82
N ASN A 56 6.74 -1.35 -8.81
CA ASN A 56 6.80 -2.38 -7.77
C ASN A 56 6.60 -1.85 -6.33
N LEU A 57 5.69 -0.89 -6.15
CA LEU A 57 5.39 -0.34 -4.82
C LEU A 57 4.07 -0.88 -4.27
N ILE A 58 4.02 -1.00 -2.95
CA ILE A 58 2.79 -1.11 -2.16
C ILE A 58 2.48 0.30 -1.63
N ILE A 59 1.31 0.81 -1.95
CA ILE A 59 0.78 2.10 -1.48
C ILE A 59 -0.55 1.81 -0.79
N VAL A 60 -0.60 1.99 0.52
CA VAL A 60 -1.82 1.76 1.32
C VAL A 60 -2.14 3.02 2.08
N HIS A 61 -3.27 3.62 1.73
CA HIS A 61 -3.84 4.76 2.43
C HIS A 61 -4.85 4.29 3.48
N THR A 62 -4.70 4.78 4.70
CA THR A 62 -5.69 4.73 5.78
C THR A 62 -6.06 6.16 6.18
N PRO A 63 -7.16 6.38 6.94
CA PRO A 63 -7.58 7.73 7.32
C PRO A 63 -6.50 8.55 8.04
N ASP A 64 -5.67 7.88 8.83
CA ASP A 64 -4.73 8.54 9.73
C ASP A 64 -3.29 8.54 9.19
N ALA A 65 -2.93 7.64 8.26
CA ALA A 65 -1.60 7.57 7.69
C ALA A 65 -1.51 6.79 6.36
N THR A 66 -0.36 6.85 5.70
CA THR A 66 -0.11 6.16 4.42
C THR A 66 1.20 5.38 4.47
N LEU A 67 1.14 4.11 4.09
CA LEU A 67 2.31 3.28 3.86
C LEU A 67 2.70 3.37 2.39
N VAL A 68 3.99 3.61 2.13
CA VAL A 68 4.62 3.44 0.83
C VAL A 68 5.84 2.56 1.02
N ALA A 69 5.86 1.39 0.36
CA ALA A 69 6.93 0.43 0.50
C ALA A 69 7.26 -0.21 -0.85
N ASP A 70 8.52 -0.62 -1.03
CA ASP A 70 8.87 -1.57 -2.09
C ASP A 70 8.19 -2.91 -1.79
N ALA A 71 7.44 -3.44 -2.76
CA ALA A 71 6.77 -4.72 -2.61
C ALA A 71 7.76 -5.86 -2.33
N ALA A 72 9.02 -5.75 -2.77
CA ALA A 72 10.06 -6.73 -2.50
C ALA A 72 10.58 -6.69 -1.05
N GLN A 73 10.30 -5.63 -0.28
CA GLN A 73 10.74 -5.45 1.10
C GLN A 73 9.62 -5.65 2.11
N SER A 74 8.49 -6.22 1.67
CA SER A 74 7.27 -6.41 2.48
C SER A 74 7.52 -7.14 3.81
N GLU A 75 8.46 -8.10 3.83
CA GLU A 75 8.88 -8.84 5.03
C GLU A 75 9.51 -7.95 6.12
N ARG A 76 10.00 -6.76 5.76
CA ARG A 76 10.64 -5.81 6.69
C ARG A 76 9.64 -4.89 7.40
N ILE A 77 8.33 -5.06 7.19
CA ILE A 77 7.29 -4.24 7.84
C ILE A 77 7.47 -4.16 9.36
N LYS A 78 7.90 -5.27 9.99
CA LYS A 78 8.11 -5.32 11.44
C LYS A 78 9.14 -4.29 11.93
N GLN A 79 10.19 -4.04 11.15
CA GLN A 79 11.20 -3.02 11.47
C GLN A 79 10.59 -1.61 11.45
N LEU A 80 9.65 -1.35 10.53
CA LEU A 80 8.93 -0.09 10.48
C LEU A 80 7.99 0.04 11.69
N LEU A 81 7.28 -1.03 12.07
CA LEU A 81 6.40 -1.04 13.25
C LEU A 81 7.18 -0.78 14.56
N ASP A 82 8.35 -1.40 14.70
CA ASP A 82 9.25 -1.18 15.84
C ASP A 82 9.69 0.29 15.91
N LEU A 83 10.11 0.86 14.76
CA LEU A 83 10.50 2.27 14.67
C LEU A 83 9.36 3.23 15.05
N LEU A 84 8.13 2.96 14.58
CA LEU A 84 6.97 3.79 14.91
C LEU A 84 6.67 3.74 16.41
N THR A 85 6.83 2.58 17.03
CA THR A 85 6.68 2.42 18.48
C THR A 85 7.75 3.21 19.24
N GLU A 86 9.01 3.13 18.83
CA GLU A 86 10.11 3.90 19.42
C GLU A 86 9.89 5.42 19.30
N GLN A 87 9.29 5.87 18.19
CA GLN A 87 8.95 7.27 17.95
C GLN A 87 7.63 7.71 18.60
N GLN A 88 6.97 6.85 19.37
CA GLN A 88 5.66 7.12 19.99
C GLN A 88 4.54 7.40 18.97
N LEU A 89 4.64 6.82 17.77
CA LEU A 89 3.69 6.94 16.67
C LEU A 89 2.73 5.74 16.57
N GLN A 90 2.66 4.88 17.59
CA GLN A 90 1.82 3.67 17.58
C GLN A 90 0.31 3.92 17.40
N GLN A 91 -0.16 5.17 17.57
CA GLN A 91 -1.56 5.54 17.30
C GLN A 91 -1.93 5.48 15.81
N TYR A 92 -0.95 5.41 14.91
CA TYR A 92 -1.12 5.35 13.45
C TYR A 92 -1.02 3.92 12.88
N LEU A 93 -0.92 2.90 13.74
CA LEU A 93 -0.80 1.48 13.37
C LEU A 93 -2.15 0.81 13.05
#